data_AF-A0A9D8ATF5-F1
#
_entry.id   AF-A0A9D8ATF5-F1
#
_cell.length_a   1.000
_cell.length_b   1.000
_cell.length_c   1.000
_cell.angle_alpha   90.00
_cell.angle_beta   90.00
_cell.angle_gamma   90.00
#
_symmetry.space_group_name_H-M   'P 1'
#
loop_
_entity.id
_entity.type
_entity.pdbx_description
1 polymer ?
#
loop_
_entity_poly.entity_id
_entity_poly.type
_entity_poly.pdbx_seq_one_letter_code
_entity_poly.pdbx_strand_id
1 'polypeptide(L)'
;MDTIDRTWITTRREMRYRRTPELRVQTPDEALAFVNDVGFCHFWPIKGIETPNLFHAIAGRVRAVPNEHADPDISKCWGWKDQALGKRIWYYGKLLRRRATLASLDLLPAFYACTENYGDLEDYLEEYRSGTMTAEARRIYEAILESGPLDTVRLRRESRMAAESAKARFERALVELQIGLKVLPIGVAEAGAWRYAFIYEIVQRHYPDLPEVARRIVQSEARRTLVRQYVDNVIAVEQGMIRKVFHVLNWAPAELDRTIQALIDEGAIRWVRIKGEDQPQLLSLRALEAIRE
;
A
#
# COMPACT_ATOMS: atom_id res chain seq x y z
N MET A 1 -29.19 9.53 12.46
CA MET A 1 -28.05 9.52 11.51
C MET A 1 -28.12 10.80 10.72
N ASP A 2 -27.09 11.62 10.82
CA ASP A 2 -27.00 12.87 10.06
C ASP A 2 -26.92 12.57 8.57
N THR A 3 -27.53 13.44 7.75
CA THR A 3 -27.46 13.38 6.29
C THR A 3 -26.38 14.34 5.80
N ILE A 4 -25.37 13.81 5.11
CA ILE A 4 -24.25 14.58 4.55
C ILE A 4 -24.42 14.71 3.03
N ASP A 5 -24.14 15.90 2.49
CA ASP A 5 -24.16 16.11 1.04
C ASP A 5 -22.95 15.45 0.37
N ARG A 6 -23.19 14.76 -0.74
CA ARG A 6 -22.14 14.08 -1.52
C ARG A 6 -21.09 15.06 -2.04
N THR A 7 -21.49 16.27 -2.43
CA THR A 7 -20.59 17.29 -2.96
C THR A 7 -19.54 17.69 -1.92
N TRP A 8 -19.94 17.80 -0.65
CA TRP A 8 -19.02 18.09 0.45
C TRP A 8 -17.93 17.01 0.59
N ILE A 9 -18.31 15.72 0.51
CA ILE A 9 -17.37 14.60 0.55
C ILE A 9 -16.38 14.70 -0.61
N THR A 10 -16.89 14.91 -1.84
CA THR A 10 -16.05 15.05 -3.02
C THR A 10 -15.05 16.19 -2.87
N THR A 11 -15.49 17.39 -2.47
CA THR A 11 -14.61 18.53 -2.23
C THR A 11 -13.53 18.23 -1.20
N ARG A 12 -13.90 17.60 -0.08
CA ARG A 12 -12.94 17.22 0.96
C ARG A 12 -11.92 16.19 0.46
N ARG A 13 -12.34 15.23 -0.37
CA ARG A 13 -11.42 14.30 -1.04
C ARG A 13 -10.49 15.00 -2.02
N GLU A 14 -10.98 15.97 -2.82
CA GLU A 14 -10.11 16.73 -3.73
C GLU A 14 -8.98 17.43 -2.96
N MET A 15 -9.29 18.04 -1.81
CA MET A 15 -8.29 18.67 -0.96
C MET A 15 -7.36 17.64 -0.31
N ARG A 16 -7.91 16.59 0.32
CA ARG A 16 -7.15 15.56 1.04
C ARG A 16 -6.19 14.79 0.12
N TYR A 17 -6.57 14.60 -1.13
CA TYR A 17 -5.76 13.90 -2.12
C TYR A 17 -4.87 14.82 -2.96
N ARG A 18 -4.86 16.14 -2.67
CA ARG A 18 -4.12 17.15 -3.44
C ARG A 18 -4.48 17.16 -4.93
N ARG A 19 -5.77 16.98 -5.24
CA ARG A 19 -6.31 16.95 -6.61
C ARG A 19 -6.88 18.31 -7.04
N THR A 20 -6.26 19.40 -6.58
CA THR A 20 -6.49 20.74 -7.11
C THR A 20 -5.17 21.34 -7.61
N PRO A 21 -5.20 22.28 -8.57
CA PRO A 21 -3.99 22.90 -9.12
C PRO A 21 -3.10 23.57 -8.06
N GLU A 22 -3.69 24.09 -6.99
CA GLU A 22 -3.01 24.84 -5.92
C GLU A 22 -2.29 23.91 -4.94
N LEU A 23 -2.79 22.69 -4.77
CA LEU A 23 -2.23 21.70 -3.83
C LEU A 23 -1.32 20.67 -4.50
N ARG A 24 -1.19 20.72 -5.83
CA ARG A 24 -0.50 19.69 -6.60
C ARG A 24 0.95 19.49 -6.14
N VAL A 25 1.37 18.23 -6.13
CA VAL A 25 2.73 17.83 -5.73
C VAL A 25 3.70 18.06 -6.90
N GLN A 26 4.72 18.88 -6.71
CA GLN A 26 5.67 19.29 -7.74
C GLN A 26 7.11 18.87 -7.46
N THR A 27 7.45 18.54 -6.22
CA THR A 27 8.82 18.14 -5.81
C THR A 27 8.86 16.77 -5.10
N PRO A 28 10.02 16.09 -5.05
CA PRO A 28 10.19 14.86 -4.26
C PRO A 28 9.84 15.04 -2.77
N ASP A 29 10.21 16.17 -2.17
CA ASP A 29 9.94 16.44 -0.75
C ASP A 29 8.44 16.61 -0.50
N GLU A 30 7.72 17.29 -1.40
CA GLU A 30 6.26 17.38 -1.34
C GLU A 30 5.58 16.02 -1.53
N ALA A 31 6.16 15.14 -2.34
CA ALA A 31 5.67 13.77 -2.53
C ALA A 31 5.85 12.94 -1.27
N LEU A 32 7.00 13.05 -0.61
CA LEU A 32 7.25 12.42 0.70
C LEU A 32 6.27 12.96 1.75
N ALA A 33 6.12 14.28 1.82
CA ALA A 33 5.17 14.93 2.73
C ALA A 33 3.73 14.48 2.44
N PHE A 34 3.35 14.30 1.17
CA PHE A 34 2.04 13.75 0.81
C PHE A 34 1.86 12.32 1.32
N VAL A 35 2.82 11.42 1.05
CA VAL A 35 2.75 10.02 1.50
C VAL A 35 2.69 9.93 3.02
N ASN A 36 3.46 10.75 3.74
CA ASN A 36 3.44 10.80 5.20
C ASN A 36 2.12 11.34 5.74
N ASP A 37 1.57 12.38 5.13
CA ASP A 37 0.28 12.96 5.53
C ASP A 37 -0.90 11.99 5.34
N VAL A 38 -0.98 11.32 4.17
CA VAL A 38 -2.01 10.32 3.91
C VAL A 38 -1.68 8.96 4.52
N GLY A 39 -0.46 8.75 5.00
CA GLY A 39 0.01 7.48 5.57
C GLY A 39 0.22 6.36 4.54
N PHE A 40 -0.67 6.20 3.57
CA PHE A 40 -0.48 5.31 2.42
C PHE A 40 -1.35 5.71 1.24
N CYS A 41 -0.86 5.46 0.03
CA CYS A 41 -1.58 5.73 -1.20
C CYS A 41 -1.19 4.74 -2.30
N HIS A 42 -2.03 4.60 -3.31
CA HIS A 42 -1.63 3.86 -4.50
C HIS A 42 -0.67 4.68 -5.36
N PHE A 43 0.19 3.98 -6.10
CA PHE A 43 1.05 4.65 -7.08
C PHE A 43 0.22 5.18 -8.26
N TRP A 44 -0.79 4.41 -8.69
CA TRP A 44 -1.72 4.73 -9.78
C TRP A 44 -3.18 4.72 -9.28
N PRO A 45 -4.09 5.47 -9.93
CA PRO A 45 -5.51 5.31 -9.68
C PRO A 45 -6.00 3.90 -10.04
N ILE A 46 -6.91 3.34 -9.25
CA ILE A 46 -7.47 2.01 -9.47
C ILE A 46 -8.98 2.11 -9.60
N LYS A 47 -9.51 1.63 -10.73
CA LYS A 47 -10.96 1.66 -11.00
C LYS A 47 -11.74 0.97 -9.88
N GLY A 48 -12.74 1.66 -9.35
CA GLY A 48 -13.64 1.14 -8.31
C GLY A 48 -12.96 0.92 -6.96
N ILE A 49 -11.87 1.66 -6.69
CA ILE A 49 -11.20 1.74 -5.40
C ILE A 49 -11.01 3.19 -5.02
N GLU A 50 -11.63 3.57 -3.91
CA GLU A 50 -11.50 4.91 -3.34
C GLU A 50 -10.26 4.93 -2.43
N THR A 51 -9.18 5.56 -2.88
CA THR A 51 -7.90 5.69 -2.16
C THR A 51 -7.12 6.84 -2.79
N PRO A 52 -6.37 7.64 -2.01
CA PRO A 52 -5.42 8.60 -2.59
C PRO A 52 -4.43 7.90 -3.52
N ASN A 53 -3.90 8.63 -4.50
CA ASN A 53 -2.80 8.14 -5.32
C ASN A 53 -1.82 9.25 -5.69
N LEU A 54 -0.54 8.90 -5.79
CA LEU A 54 0.53 9.86 -6.05
C LEU A 54 0.38 10.52 -7.43
N PHE A 55 -0.03 9.79 -8.46
CA PHE A 55 -0.19 10.34 -9.81
C PHE A 55 -1.21 11.49 -9.88
N HIS A 56 -2.39 11.34 -9.29
CA HIS A 56 -3.39 12.41 -9.26
C HIS A 56 -2.97 13.58 -8.37
N ALA A 57 -2.24 13.32 -7.29
CA ALA A 57 -1.66 14.37 -6.44
C ALA A 57 -0.62 15.19 -7.21
N ILE A 58 0.22 14.55 -8.04
CA ILE A 58 1.17 15.25 -8.93
C ILE A 58 0.44 16.08 -9.98
N ALA A 59 -0.57 15.48 -10.61
CA ALA A 59 -1.36 16.13 -11.64
C ALA A 59 -2.21 17.31 -11.13
N GLY A 60 -2.50 17.35 -9.82
CA GLY A 60 -3.41 18.32 -9.23
C GLY A 60 -4.85 18.18 -9.71
N ARG A 61 -5.23 16.98 -10.20
CA ARG A 61 -6.56 16.69 -10.73
C ARG A 61 -6.75 15.19 -10.97
N VAL A 62 -8.01 14.78 -11.10
CA VAL A 62 -8.34 13.46 -11.66
C VAL A 62 -8.10 13.47 -13.16
N ARG A 63 -7.25 12.56 -13.64
CA ARG A 63 -7.03 12.32 -15.08
C ARG A 63 -6.73 10.85 -15.35
N ALA A 64 -6.93 10.41 -16.59
CA ALA A 64 -6.47 9.11 -17.04
C ALA A 64 -4.93 9.05 -17.01
N VAL A 65 -4.37 7.87 -16.75
CA VAL A 65 -2.93 7.60 -16.88
C VAL A 65 -2.62 7.47 -18.37
N PRO A 66 -1.78 8.36 -18.96
CA PRO A 66 -1.41 8.24 -20.36
C PRO A 66 -0.70 6.93 -20.69
N ASN A 67 -0.78 6.50 -21.94
CA ASN A 67 0.05 5.40 -22.46
C ASN A 67 1.45 5.88 -22.88
N GLU A 68 1.64 7.20 -23.01
CA GLU A 68 2.89 7.81 -23.44
C GLU A 68 3.84 8.02 -22.25
N HIS A 69 5.07 7.52 -22.38
CA HIS A 69 6.08 7.59 -21.31
C HIS A 69 6.66 9.00 -21.12
N ALA A 70 6.47 9.90 -22.09
CA ALA A 70 6.98 11.28 -22.06
C ALA A 70 6.06 12.27 -21.33
N ASP A 71 4.93 11.82 -20.77
CA ASP A 71 4.06 12.69 -19.97
C ASP A 71 4.83 13.22 -18.73
N PRO A 72 4.78 14.53 -18.43
CA PRO A 72 5.53 15.11 -17.33
C PRO A 72 5.14 14.55 -15.95
N ASP A 73 3.85 14.24 -15.74
CA ASP A 73 3.37 13.73 -14.46
C ASP A 73 3.79 12.27 -14.27
N ILE A 74 3.73 11.46 -15.34
CA ILE A 74 4.28 10.09 -15.37
C ILE A 74 5.79 10.12 -15.08
N SER A 75 6.53 10.99 -15.76
CA SER A 75 7.99 11.10 -15.63
C SER A 75 8.39 11.44 -14.20
N LYS A 76 7.70 12.41 -13.56
CA LYS A 76 7.89 12.72 -12.13
C LYS A 76 7.59 11.51 -11.25
N CYS A 77 6.43 10.89 -11.43
CA CYS A 77 5.98 9.77 -10.61
C CYS A 77 6.99 8.60 -10.64
N TRP A 78 7.43 8.20 -11.83
CA TRP A 78 8.46 7.15 -11.99
C TRP A 78 9.82 7.57 -11.45
N GLY A 79 10.28 8.76 -11.82
CA GLY A 79 11.59 9.27 -11.41
C GLY A 79 11.73 9.36 -9.90
N TRP A 80 10.72 9.88 -9.20
CA TRP A 80 10.74 9.97 -7.74
C TRP A 80 10.67 8.61 -7.07
N LYS A 81 9.87 7.67 -7.62
CA LYS A 81 9.87 6.29 -7.12
C LYS A 81 11.26 5.67 -7.24
N ASP A 82 11.86 5.70 -8.42
CA ASP A 82 13.17 5.07 -8.67
C ASP A 82 14.26 5.70 -7.80
N GLN A 83 14.24 7.03 -7.65
CA GLN A 83 15.17 7.75 -6.78
C GLN A 83 14.97 7.45 -5.28
N ALA A 84 13.78 7.03 -4.87
CA ALA A 84 13.45 6.74 -3.46
C ALA A 84 13.75 5.30 -3.05
N LEU A 85 13.83 4.37 -4.00
CA LEU A 85 14.12 2.96 -3.71
C LEU A 85 15.47 2.84 -2.97
N GLY A 86 15.46 2.04 -1.90
CA GLY A 86 16.65 1.80 -1.07
C GLY A 86 17.00 2.92 -0.08
N LYS A 87 16.41 4.12 -0.20
CA LYS A 87 16.69 5.27 0.69
C LYS A 87 15.92 5.28 2.00
N ARG A 88 14.97 4.35 2.19
CA ARG A 88 14.14 4.24 3.40
C ARG A 88 13.45 5.57 3.76
N ILE A 89 12.82 6.23 2.78
CA ILE A 89 11.99 7.42 3.01
C ILE A 89 10.48 7.10 3.01
N TRP A 90 10.10 6.06 2.28
CA TRP A 90 8.79 5.41 2.33
C TRP A 90 8.98 3.93 2.01
N TYR A 91 7.95 3.14 2.29
CA TYR A 91 7.86 1.77 1.79
C TYR A 91 7.17 1.74 0.43
N TYR A 92 7.70 0.98 -0.54
CA TYR A 92 7.05 0.72 -1.82
C TYR A 92 6.91 -0.80 -2.04
N GLY A 93 5.67 -1.27 -2.23
CA GLY A 93 5.38 -2.70 -2.43
C GLY A 93 3.93 -2.97 -2.82
N LYS A 94 3.41 -4.16 -2.52
CA LYS A 94 2.05 -4.62 -2.91
C LYS A 94 1.07 -4.75 -1.75
N LEU A 95 1.09 -3.79 -0.82
CA LEU A 95 0.35 -3.86 0.45
C LEU A 95 -1.18 -3.85 0.30
N LEU A 96 -1.71 -3.15 -0.71
CA LEU A 96 -3.15 -2.98 -0.89
C LEU A 96 -3.55 -3.45 -2.29
N ARG A 97 -4.65 -4.20 -2.37
CA ARG A 97 -5.19 -4.71 -3.64
C ARG A 97 -4.21 -5.48 -4.55
N ARG A 98 -3.07 -5.96 -4.04
CA ARG A 98 -1.96 -6.51 -4.84
C ARG A 98 -1.35 -5.50 -5.83
N ARG A 99 -1.46 -4.21 -5.53
CA ARG A 99 -1.15 -3.10 -6.44
C ARG A 99 -0.02 -2.27 -5.84
N ALA A 100 0.68 -1.53 -6.69
CA ALA A 100 1.78 -0.68 -6.23
C ALA A 100 1.24 0.33 -5.19
N THR A 101 1.79 0.28 -4.00
CA THR A 101 1.40 1.07 -2.84
C THR A 101 2.63 1.71 -2.24
N LEU A 102 2.51 3.00 -1.94
CA LEU A 102 3.44 3.76 -1.12
C LEU A 102 2.87 3.83 0.30
N ALA A 103 3.70 3.62 1.30
CA ALA A 103 3.32 3.77 2.71
C ALA A 103 4.39 4.55 3.48
N SER A 104 3.95 5.41 4.40
CA SER A 104 4.83 6.08 5.34
C SER A 104 5.52 5.05 6.22
N LEU A 105 6.74 5.35 6.65
CA LEU A 105 7.46 4.44 7.54
C LEU A 105 6.82 4.38 8.93
N ASP A 106 6.12 5.44 9.36
CA ASP A 106 5.37 5.45 10.62
C ASP A 106 4.24 4.40 10.66
N LEU A 107 3.61 4.11 9.51
CA LEU A 107 2.56 3.09 9.42
C LEU A 107 3.07 1.71 9.00
N LEU A 108 4.32 1.60 8.58
CA LEU A 108 4.91 0.32 8.16
C LEU A 108 4.84 -0.75 9.27
N PRO A 109 5.13 -0.45 10.56
CA PRO A 109 4.94 -1.42 11.64
C PRO A 109 3.52 -1.94 11.78
N ALA A 110 2.49 -1.10 11.58
CA ALA A 110 1.10 -1.52 11.64
C ALA A 110 0.74 -2.46 10.47
N PHE A 111 1.27 -2.21 9.26
CA PHE A 111 1.14 -3.16 8.16
C PHE A 111 1.82 -4.49 8.48
N TYR A 112 3.05 -4.44 9.00
CA TYR A 112 3.82 -5.64 9.34
C TYR A 112 3.14 -6.49 10.42
N ALA A 113 2.63 -5.86 11.47
CA ALA A 113 1.87 -6.53 12.53
C ALA A 113 0.59 -7.23 12.04
N CYS A 114 0.07 -6.85 10.86
CA CYS A 114 -1.07 -7.51 10.22
C CYS A 114 -0.67 -8.69 9.31
N THR A 115 0.61 -9.07 9.26
CA THR A 115 1.08 -10.20 8.45
C THR A 115 1.50 -11.38 9.33
N GLU A 116 1.64 -12.56 8.72
CA GLU A 116 2.20 -13.76 9.37
C GLU A 116 3.74 -13.78 9.33
N ASN A 117 4.39 -12.64 9.07
CA ASN A 117 5.83 -12.54 9.05
C ASN A 117 6.36 -12.25 10.47
N TYR A 118 6.91 -13.25 11.17
CA TYR A 118 7.28 -13.14 12.58
C TYR A 118 8.69 -12.58 12.83
N GLY A 119 9.47 -12.40 11.76
CA GLY A 119 10.74 -11.69 11.74
C GLY A 119 11.97 -12.57 11.60
N ASP A 120 11.85 -13.89 11.73
CA ASP A 120 12.95 -14.80 11.47
C ASP A 120 13.13 -14.99 9.95
N LEU A 121 14.37 -15.03 9.49
CA LEU A 121 14.69 -15.31 8.09
C LEU A 121 14.32 -16.74 7.69
N GLU A 122 14.14 -17.64 8.65
CA GLU A 122 13.75 -19.04 8.43
C GLU A 122 12.24 -19.31 8.59
N ASP A 123 11.43 -18.31 8.98
CA ASP A 123 9.96 -18.46 9.16
C ASP A 123 9.26 -19.03 7.91
N TYR A 124 9.82 -18.76 6.72
CA TYR A 124 9.31 -19.26 5.44
C TYR A 124 9.29 -20.80 5.35
N LEU A 125 10.15 -21.50 6.10
CA LEU A 125 10.18 -22.96 6.12
C LEU A 125 8.89 -23.53 6.72
N GLU A 126 8.38 -22.92 7.79
CA GLU A 126 7.12 -23.32 8.41
C GLU A 126 5.92 -22.98 7.53
N GLU A 127 5.91 -21.79 6.91
CA GLU A 127 4.87 -21.40 5.96
C GLU A 127 4.79 -22.33 4.75
N TYR A 128 5.95 -22.77 4.25
CA TYR A 128 6.00 -23.73 3.16
C TYR A 128 5.49 -25.11 3.60
N ARG A 129 5.89 -25.59 4.80
CA ARG A 129 5.44 -26.87 5.36
C ARG A 129 3.93 -26.90 5.62
N SER A 130 3.38 -25.78 6.12
CA SER A 130 1.95 -25.63 6.40
C SER A 130 1.10 -25.32 5.15
N GLY A 131 1.73 -25.03 4.02
CA GLY A 131 1.07 -24.78 2.74
C GLY A 131 0.57 -23.35 2.54
N THR A 132 0.98 -22.41 3.39
CA THR A 132 0.63 -20.98 3.28
C THR A 132 1.57 -20.20 2.35
N MET A 133 2.75 -20.76 2.03
CA MET A 133 3.67 -20.23 1.00
C MET A 133 3.75 -21.14 -0.23
N THR A 134 3.69 -20.55 -1.43
CA THR A 134 3.84 -21.31 -2.69
C THR A 134 5.29 -21.74 -2.95
N ALA A 135 5.47 -22.83 -3.72
CA ALA A 135 6.81 -23.30 -4.10
C ALA A 135 7.59 -22.27 -4.92
N GLU A 136 6.91 -21.50 -5.77
CA GLU A 136 7.50 -20.38 -6.51
C GLU A 136 7.95 -19.25 -5.57
N ALA A 137 7.12 -18.86 -4.60
CA ALA A 137 7.47 -17.82 -3.63
C ALA A 137 8.67 -18.25 -2.78
N ARG A 138 8.68 -19.49 -2.31
CA ARG A 138 9.82 -20.09 -1.61
C ARG A 138 11.12 -19.99 -2.43
N ARG A 139 11.10 -20.44 -3.70
CA ARG A 139 12.29 -20.39 -4.57
C ARG A 139 12.80 -18.97 -4.81
N ILE A 140 11.90 -17.98 -4.92
CA ILE A 140 12.30 -16.57 -5.03
C ILE A 140 12.95 -16.09 -3.72
N TYR A 141 12.33 -16.41 -2.58
CA TYR A 141 12.83 -16.00 -1.27
C TYR A 141 14.22 -16.61 -0.99
N GLU A 142 14.39 -17.92 -1.20
CA GLU A 142 15.66 -18.64 -1.05
C GLU A 142 16.76 -18.06 -1.95
N ALA A 143 16.44 -17.74 -3.21
CA ALA A 143 17.41 -17.14 -4.13
C ALA A 143 17.97 -15.79 -3.61
N ILE A 144 17.12 -14.94 -3.04
CA ILE A 144 17.54 -13.66 -2.43
C ILE A 144 18.27 -13.92 -1.10
N LEU A 145 17.80 -14.88 -0.31
CA LEU A 145 18.41 -15.25 0.96
C LEU A 145 19.86 -15.69 0.76
N GLU A 146 20.12 -16.55 -0.22
CA GLU A 146 21.44 -17.11 -0.54
C GLU A 146 22.35 -16.10 -1.27
N SER A 147 21.82 -15.37 -2.25
CA SER A 147 22.64 -14.53 -3.15
C SER A 147 22.68 -13.05 -2.78
N GLY A 148 21.90 -12.61 -1.79
CA GLY A 148 21.67 -11.20 -1.51
C GLY A 148 20.73 -10.53 -2.53
N PRO A 149 20.75 -9.19 -2.64
CA PRO A 149 19.89 -8.47 -3.57
C PRO A 149 20.07 -8.89 -5.03
N LEU A 150 18.96 -9.14 -5.73
CA LEU A 150 18.96 -9.56 -7.13
C LEU A 150 18.02 -8.72 -7.98
N ASP A 151 18.48 -8.31 -9.16
CA ASP A 151 17.60 -7.76 -10.19
C ASP A 151 16.65 -8.83 -10.75
N THR A 152 15.48 -8.44 -11.26
CA THR A 152 14.46 -9.37 -11.78
C THR A 152 15.01 -10.40 -12.78
N VAL A 153 15.99 -10.05 -13.63
CA VAL A 153 16.54 -10.97 -14.64
C VAL A 153 17.36 -12.06 -13.97
N ARG A 154 18.27 -11.68 -13.06
CA ARG A 154 19.05 -12.65 -12.26
C ARG A 154 18.16 -13.44 -11.32
N LEU A 155 17.22 -12.79 -10.64
CA LEU A 155 16.29 -13.43 -9.72
C LEU A 155 15.47 -14.53 -10.40
N ARG A 156 15.02 -14.32 -11.66
CA ARG A 156 14.38 -15.39 -12.44
C ARG A 156 15.32 -16.56 -12.72
N ARG A 157 16.63 -16.34 -12.92
CA ARG A 157 17.60 -17.43 -13.14
C ARG A 157 17.84 -18.21 -11.86
N GLU A 158 18.17 -17.53 -10.77
CA GLU A 158 18.49 -18.17 -9.48
C GLU A 158 17.29 -18.93 -8.90
N SER A 159 16.07 -18.40 -9.06
CA SER A 159 14.83 -19.09 -8.66
C SER A 159 14.36 -20.20 -9.63
N ARG A 160 15.17 -20.52 -10.66
CA ARG A 160 14.89 -21.52 -11.71
C ARG A 160 13.60 -21.23 -12.50
N MET A 161 13.33 -19.95 -12.77
CA MET A 161 12.16 -19.41 -13.48
C MET A 161 12.53 -18.49 -14.66
N ALA A 162 13.66 -18.76 -15.31
CA ALA A 162 14.13 -17.98 -16.46
C ALA A 162 13.28 -18.18 -17.73
N ALA A 163 12.65 -19.35 -17.90
CA ALA A 163 11.81 -19.65 -19.06
C ALA A 163 10.62 -18.69 -19.18
N GLU A 164 10.22 -18.32 -20.40
CA GLU A 164 9.12 -17.36 -20.61
C GLU A 164 7.77 -17.89 -20.11
N SER A 165 7.53 -19.20 -20.22
CA SER A 165 6.37 -19.87 -19.64
C SER A 165 6.29 -19.73 -18.11
N ALA A 166 7.41 -19.42 -17.44
CA ALA A 166 7.48 -19.22 -16.00
C ALA A 166 7.17 -17.78 -15.55
N LYS A 167 7.04 -16.83 -16.48
CA LYS A 167 6.92 -15.40 -16.14
C LYS A 167 5.69 -15.09 -15.28
N ALA A 168 4.52 -15.58 -15.67
CA ALA A 168 3.28 -15.31 -14.93
C ALA A 168 3.29 -15.92 -13.51
N ARG A 169 3.89 -17.10 -13.32
CA ARG A 169 4.03 -17.70 -11.98
C ARG A 169 5.07 -16.97 -11.13
N PHE A 170 6.17 -16.51 -11.73
CA PHE A 170 7.16 -15.67 -11.06
C PHE A 170 6.54 -14.35 -10.56
N GLU A 171 5.83 -13.63 -11.43
CA GLU A 171 5.19 -12.36 -11.07
C GLU A 171 4.15 -12.53 -9.95
N ARG A 172 3.34 -13.60 -9.99
CA ARG A 172 2.38 -13.91 -8.92
C ARG A 172 3.07 -14.20 -7.59
N ALA A 173 4.13 -15.01 -7.60
CA ALA A 173 4.90 -15.34 -6.40
C ALA A 173 5.62 -14.12 -5.81
N LEU A 174 6.16 -13.24 -6.67
CA LEU A 174 6.78 -11.99 -6.22
C LEU A 174 5.78 -11.01 -5.61
N VAL A 175 4.53 -11.02 -6.10
CA VAL A 175 3.42 -10.27 -5.50
C VAL A 175 3.00 -10.86 -4.16
N GLU A 176 2.92 -12.19 -4.04
CA GLU A 176 2.66 -12.90 -2.78
C GLU A 176 3.68 -12.52 -1.70
N LEU A 177 4.98 -12.59 -2.01
CA LEU A 177 6.04 -12.20 -1.08
C LEU A 177 5.97 -10.72 -0.68
N GLN A 178 5.59 -9.82 -1.59
CA GLN A 178 5.41 -8.39 -1.27
C GLN A 178 4.18 -8.09 -0.41
N ILE A 179 3.11 -8.89 -0.54
CA ILE A 179 1.92 -8.77 0.33
C ILE A 179 2.27 -9.19 1.75
N GLY A 180 3.00 -10.29 1.90
CA GLY A 180 3.47 -10.78 3.20
C GLY A 180 4.64 -9.99 3.80
N LEU A 181 5.01 -8.84 3.22
CA LEU A 181 6.15 -8.03 3.67
C LEU A 181 7.45 -8.84 3.81
N LYS A 182 7.70 -9.78 2.89
CA LYS A 182 8.90 -10.65 2.89
C LYS A 182 9.99 -10.14 1.98
N VAL A 183 9.61 -9.60 0.82
CA VAL A 183 10.53 -9.01 -0.14
C VAL A 183 10.03 -7.65 -0.61
N LEU A 184 10.95 -6.76 -0.96
CA LEU A 184 10.63 -5.45 -1.51
C LEU A 184 11.64 -5.05 -2.60
N PRO A 185 11.25 -4.20 -3.55
CA PRO A 185 12.21 -3.55 -4.43
C PRO A 185 13.01 -2.50 -3.65
N ILE A 186 14.33 -2.50 -3.83
CA ILE A 186 15.27 -1.55 -3.21
C ILE A 186 16.10 -0.76 -4.22
N GLY A 187 15.91 -1.00 -5.51
CA GLY A 187 16.60 -0.24 -6.56
C GLY A 187 16.17 -0.66 -7.95
N VAL A 188 16.83 -0.07 -8.95
CA VAL A 188 16.70 -0.43 -10.36
C VAL A 188 18.06 -0.74 -10.94
N ALA A 189 18.11 -1.72 -11.85
CA ALA A 189 19.31 -2.12 -12.58
C ALA A 189 19.08 -1.95 -14.08
N GLU A 190 20.17 -1.65 -14.78
CA GLU A 190 20.19 -1.59 -16.23
C GLU A 190 20.29 -2.99 -16.85
N ALA A 191 19.21 -3.76 -16.74
CA ALA A 191 19.18 -5.16 -17.13
C ALA A 191 17.94 -5.52 -17.95
N GLY A 192 18.06 -6.58 -18.74
CA GLY A 192 16.98 -7.11 -19.59
C GLY A 192 16.75 -6.30 -20.86
N ALA A 193 15.73 -6.69 -21.63
CA ALA A 193 15.44 -6.12 -22.96
C ALA A 193 15.13 -4.62 -22.93
N TRP A 194 14.62 -4.12 -21.81
CA TRP A 194 14.22 -2.72 -21.63
C TRP A 194 15.23 -1.89 -20.82
N ARG A 195 16.42 -2.44 -20.53
CA ARG A 195 17.44 -1.77 -19.68
C ARG A 195 16.88 -1.28 -18.34
N TYR A 196 15.90 -2.01 -17.80
CA TYR A 196 15.20 -1.70 -16.56
C TYR A 196 14.72 -2.96 -15.87
N ALA A 197 15.22 -3.20 -14.66
CA ALA A 197 14.76 -4.27 -13.78
C ALA A 197 14.79 -3.80 -12.32
N PHE A 198 13.78 -4.16 -11.53
CA PHE A 198 13.83 -3.94 -10.09
C PHE A 198 14.85 -4.87 -9.43
N ILE A 199 15.60 -4.33 -8.48
CA ILE A 199 16.44 -5.09 -7.55
C ILE A 199 15.61 -5.36 -6.30
N TYR A 200 15.46 -6.63 -5.92
CA TYR A 200 14.70 -7.06 -4.74
C TYR A 200 15.63 -7.50 -3.62
N GLU A 201 15.20 -7.25 -2.38
CA GLU A 201 15.84 -7.68 -1.14
C GLU A 201 14.77 -8.19 -0.15
N ILE A 202 15.19 -8.93 0.86
CA ILE A 202 14.40 -9.36 2.00
C ILE A 202 14.11 -8.17 2.92
N VAL A 203 12.84 -8.01 3.32
CA VAL A 203 12.38 -6.89 4.13
C VAL A 203 13.13 -6.81 5.46
N GLN A 204 13.38 -7.93 6.14
CA GLN A 204 14.07 -7.98 7.42
C GLN A 204 15.56 -7.60 7.30
N ARG A 205 16.20 -7.87 6.16
CA ARG A 205 17.57 -7.37 5.90
C ARG A 205 17.58 -5.87 5.64
N HIS A 206 16.57 -5.38 4.92
CA HIS A 206 16.48 -3.96 4.59
C HIS A 206 15.97 -3.09 5.74
N TYR A 207 15.11 -3.62 6.62
CA TYR A 207 14.54 -2.98 7.81
C TYR A 207 14.70 -3.90 9.04
N PRO A 208 15.91 -4.02 9.61
CA PRO A 208 16.20 -4.99 10.68
C PRO A 208 15.39 -4.78 11.96
N ASP A 209 15.04 -3.54 12.28
CA ASP A 209 14.30 -3.22 13.52
C ASP A 209 12.78 -3.37 13.36
N LEU A 210 12.28 -3.48 12.12
CA LEU A 210 10.84 -3.50 11.83
C LEU A 210 10.10 -4.64 12.55
N PRO A 211 10.60 -5.89 12.57
CA PRO A 211 9.92 -6.97 13.29
C PRO A 211 9.84 -6.71 14.79
N GLU A 212 10.88 -6.15 15.41
CA GLU A 212 10.88 -5.86 16.85
C GLU A 212 9.87 -4.76 17.19
N VAL A 213 9.85 -3.67 16.40
CA VAL A 213 8.89 -2.58 16.59
C VAL A 213 7.46 -3.10 16.39
N ALA A 214 7.21 -3.87 15.33
CA ALA A 214 5.88 -4.38 15.02
C ALA A 214 5.38 -5.41 16.04
N ARG A 215 6.27 -6.21 16.64
CA ARG A 215 5.90 -7.20 17.68
C ARG A 215 5.25 -6.57 18.91
N ARG A 216 5.51 -5.28 19.16
CA ARG A 216 4.91 -4.52 20.27
C ARG A 216 3.48 -4.05 19.96
N ILE A 217 3.02 -4.17 18.71
CA ILE A 217 1.70 -3.72 18.26
C ILE A 217 0.76 -4.92 18.24
N VAL A 218 -0.31 -4.86 19.02
CA VAL A 218 -1.36 -5.89 18.98
C VAL A 218 -2.08 -5.80 17.64
N GLN A 219 -2.39 -6.94 17.01
CA GLN A 219 -3.01 -6.94 15.68
C GLN A 219 -4.32 -6.12 15.59
N SER A 220 -5.13 -6.12 16.65
CA SER A 220 -6.36 -5.31 16.71
C SER A 220 -6.08 -3.80 16.71
N GLU A 221 -4.99 -3.36 17.33
CA GLU A 221 -4.52 -1.98 17.30
C GLU A 221 -3.95 -1.61 15.93
N ALA A 222 -3.19 -2.51 15.30
CA ALA A 222 -2.70 -2.33 13.94
C ALA A 222 -3.85 -2.13 12.95
N ARG A 223 -4.87 -3.00 13.02
CA ARG A 223 -6.11 -2.90 12.22
C ARG A 223 -6.83 -1.57 12.44
N ARG A 224 -7.05 -1.17 13.70
CA ARG A 224 -7.67 0.12 14.03
C ARG A 224 -6.90 1.29 13.44
N THR A 225 -5.58 1.27 13.56
CA THR A 225 -4.68 2.31 13.02
C THR A 225 -4.82 2.44 11.50
N LEU A 226 -4.74 1.31 10.78
CA LEU A 226 -4.84 1.31 9.32
C LEU A 226 -6.24 1.69 8.81
N VAL A 227 -7.30 1.17 9.45
CA VAL A 227 -8.68 1.49 9.07
C VAL A 227 -9.01 2.94 9.39
N ARG A 228 -8.58 3.48 10.54
CA ARG A 228 -8.76 4.89 10.87
C ARG A 228 -8.08 5.80 9.85
N GLN A 229 -6.80 5.55 9.56
CA GLN A 229 -6.07 6.32 8.54
C GLN A 229 -6.78 6.25 7.18
N TYR A 230 -7.27 5.07 6.79
CA TYR A 230 -8.02 4.91 5.56
C TYR A 230 -9.27 5.79 5.54
N VAL A 231 -10.13 5.70 6.56
CA VAL A 231 -11.39 6.47 6.64
C VAL A 231 -11.11 7.97 6.70
N ASP A 232 -10.08 8.40 7.42
CA ASP A 232 -9.62 9.80 7.46
C ASP A 232 -9.21 10.31 6.08
N ASN A 233 -8.56 9.49 5.27
CA ASN A 233 -8.21 9.86 3.90
C ASN A 233 -9.43 9.95 3.00
N VAL A 234 -10.28 8.93 3.03
CA VAL A 234 -11.42 8.83 2.09
C VAL A 234 -12.65 9.57 2.56
N ILE A 235 -12.58 10.23 3.73
CA ILE A 235 -13.60 11.07 4.36
C ILE A 235 -14.83 10.26 4.81
N ALA A 236 -15.52 9.62 3.87
CA ALA A 236 -16.64 8.72 4.11
C ALA A 236 -16.47 7.46 3.26
N VAL A 237 -16.88 6.29 3.73
CA VAL A 237 -16.75 5.04 2.96
C VAL A 237 -17.71 3.96 3.41
N GLU A 238 -18.17 3.15 2.47
CA GLU A 238 -18.88 1.92 2.79
C GLU A 238 -17.94 0.88 3.40
N GLN A 239 -18.42 0.13 4.39
CA GLN A 239 -17.67 -0.97 4.98
C GLN A 239 -17.19 -2.01 3.93
N GLY A 240 -17.98 -2.25 2.89
CA GLY A 240 -17.61 -3.15 1.80
C GLY A 240 -16.37 -2.71 1.04
N MET A 241 -16.12 -1.40 0.92
CA MET A 241 -14.92 -0.85 0.30
C MET A 241 -13.70 -1.02 1.21
N ILE A 242 -13.84 -0.87 2.54
CA ILE A 242 -12.75 -1.15 3.49
C ILE A 242 -12.28 -2.60 3.33
N ARG A 243 -13.21 -3.56 3.36
CA ARG A 243 -12.92 -4.98 3.10
C ARG A 243 -12.23 -5.18 1.75
N LYS A 244 -12.70 -4.49 0.70
CA LYS A 244 -12.11 -4.60 -0.64
C LYS A 244 -10.67 -4.12 -0.67
N VAL A 245 -10.35 -2.98 -0.06
CA VAL A 245 -9.00 -2.39 -0.02
C VAL A 245 -8.02 -3.30 0.72
N PHE A 246 -8.38 -3.76 1.91
CA PHE A 246 -7.52 -4.54 2.80
C PHE A 246 -7.60 -6.07 2.61
N HIS A 247 -8.33 -6.58 1.59
CA HIS A 247 -8.57 -8.02 1.44
C HIS A 247 -7.32 -8.91 1.43
N VAL A 248 -6.16 -8.36 1.06
CA VAL A 248 -4.89 -9.11 1.01
C VAL A 248 -4.31 -9.40 2.40
N LEU A 249 -4.80 -8.71 3.44
CA LEU A 249 -4.44 -8.96 4.84
C LEU A 249 -5.30 -10.08 5.48
N ASN A 250 -6.21 -10.68 4.70
CA ASN A 250 -7.00 -11.87 5.08
C ASN A 250 -7.76 -11.77 6.42
N TRP A 251 -8.16 -10.57 6.84
CA TRP A 251 -8.96 -10.40 8.06
C TRP A 251 -10.31 -11.10 7.93
N ALA A 252 -10.71 -11.82 8.98
CA ALA A 252 -12.05 -12.38 9.04
C ALA A 252 -13.10 -11.25 9.09
N PRO A 253 -14.33 -11.44 8.56
CA PRO A 253 -15.37 -10.41 8.61
C PRO A 253 -15.61 -9.87 10.03
N ALA A 254 -15.68 -10.75 11.03
CA ALA A 254 -15.86 -10.39 12.43
C ALA A 254 -14.71 -9.55 13.00
N GLU A 255 -13.49 -9.67 12.46
CA GLU A 255 -12.36 -8.84 12.88
C GLU A 255 -12.50 -7.41 12.37
N LEU A 256 -12.97 -7.23 11.14
CA LEU A 256 -13.26 -5.92 10.58
C LEU A 256 -14.45 -5.28 11.30
N ASP A 257 -15.50 -6.04 11.60
CA ASP A 257 -16.66 -5.56 12.36
C ASP A 257 -16.24 -5.04 13.74
N ARG A 258 -15.44 -5.82 14.49
CA ARG A 258 -14.90 -5.39 15.79
C ARG A 258 -14.01 -4.16 15.67
N THR A 259 -13.21 -4.07 14.60
CA THR A 259 -12.34 -2.90 14.36
C THR A 259 -13.17 -1.65 14.13
N ILE A 260 -14.23 -1.75 13.33
CA ILE A 260 -15.16 -0.64 13.05
C ILE A 260 -15.90 -0.24 14.33
N GLN A 261 -16.41 -1.20 15.09
CA GLN A 261 -17.11 -0.91 16.34
C GLN A 261 -16.20 -0.19 17.35
N ALA A 262 -14.96 -0.65 17.53
CA ALA A 262 -14.01 0.01 18.41
C ALA A 262 -13.72 1.46 17.97
N LEU A 263 -13.57 1.73 16.67
CA LEU A 263 -13.39 3.09 16.15
C LEU A 263 -14.63 3.98 16.34
N ILE A 264 -15.82 3.40 16.37
CA ILE A 264 -17.06 4.12 16.70
C ILE A 264 -17.09 4.44 18.19
N ASP A 265 -16.78 3.48 19.05
CA ASP A 265 -16.77 3.65 20.51
C ASP A 265 -15.72 4.67 20.96
N GLU A 266 -14.59 4.74 20.25
CA GLU A 266 -13.53 5.73 20.43
C GLU A 266 -13.91 7.14 19.93
N GLY A 267 -15.01 7.28 19.19
CA GLY A 267 -15.37 8.54 18.54
C GLY A 267 -14.42 8.96 17.42
N ALA A 268 -13.77 8.00 16.74
CA ALA A 268 -12.95 8.28 15.56
C ALA A 268 -13.78 8.33 14.26
N ILE A 269 -14.82 7.49 14.17
CA ILE A 269 -15.71 7.41 13.01
C ILE A 269 -17.17 7.28 13.45
N ARG A 270 -18.12 7.57 12.55
CA ARG A 270 -19.54 7.30 12.80
C ARG A 270 -20.30 6.93 11.53
N TRP A 271 -21.43 6.25 11.68
CA TRP A 271 -22.36 6.01 10.58
C TRP A 271 -23.12 7.28 10.20
N VAL A 272 -23.21 7.56 8.89
CA VAL A 272 -23.97 8.68 8.31
C VAL A 272 -24.70 8.26 7.03
N ARG A 273 -25.78 8.97 6.69
CA ARG A 273 -26.45 8.82 5.39
C ARG A 273 -25.86 9.82 4.43
N ILE A 274 -25.50 9.36 3.23
CA ILE A 274 -25.04 10.26 2.17
C ILE A 274 -26.20 10.49 1.22
N LYS A 275 -26.47 11.77 0.90
CA LYS A 275 -27.57 12.12 0.00
C LYS A 275 -27.36 11.45 -1.37
N GLY A 276 -28.31 10.63 -1.78
CA GLY A 276 -28.27 9.91 -3.06
C GLY A 276 -27.48 8.60 -3.04
N GLU A 277 -27.09 8.10 -1.87
CA GLU A 277 -26.52 6.75 -1.69
C GLU A 277 -27.49 5.88 -0.89
N ASP A 278 -27.65 4.63 -1.31
CA ASP A 278 -28.59 3.69 -0.68
C ASP A 278 -28.06 3.12 0.64
N GLN A 279 -26.73 2.96 0.73
CA GLN A 279 -26.07 2.34 1.87
C GLN A 279 -25.50 3.39 2.82
N PRO A 280 -25.59 3.17 4.16
CA PRO A 280 -24.91 4.02 5.12
C PRO A 280 -23.40 3.93 4.94
N GLN A 281 -22.70 5.03 5.22
CA GLN A 281 -21.24 5.10 5.15
C GLN A 281 -20.63 5.44 6.51
N LEU A 282 -19.41 4.96 6.73
CA LEU A 282 -18.56 5.34 7.86
C LEU A 282 -17.85 6.64 7.50
N LEU A 283 -18.05 7.68 8.31
CA LEU A 283 -17.46 9.00 8.14
C LEU A 283 -16.42 9.26 9.21
N SER A 284 -15.27 9.81 8.82
CA SER A 284 -14.23 10.32 9.71
C SER A 284 -14.74 11.51 10.51
N LEU A 285 -14.60 11.45 11.85
CA LEU A 285 -14.94 12.58 12.71
C LEU A 285 -13.90 13.71 12.63
N ARG A 286 -12.62 13.37 12.40
CA ARG A 286 -11.57 14.36 12.11
C ARG A 286 -11.91 15.21 10.87
N ALA A 287 -12.47 14.59 9.84
CA ALA A 287 -12.88 15.32 8.64
C ALA A 287 -14.05 16.29 8.87
N LEU A 288 -14.89 16.04 9.88
CA LEU A 288 -15.95 16.97 10.30
C LEU A 288 -15.42 18.11 11.17
N GLU A 289 -14.42 17.86 12.01
CA GLU A 289 -13.86 18.89 12.91
C GLU A 289 -13.10 19.97 12.15
N ALA A 290 -12.45 19.62 11.04
CA ALA A 290 -11.84 20.57 10.08
C ALA A 290 -12.85 21.50 9.37
N ILE A 291 -14.07 21.63 9.87
CA ILE A 291 -15.10 22.62 9.52
C ILE A 291 -15.13 23.78 10.52
N ARG A 292 -14.66 23.57 11.77
CA ARG A 292 -14.86 24.49 12.90
C ARG A 292 -13.69 25.45 13.15
N GLU A 293 -12.60 25.33 12.38
CA GLU A 293 -11.47 26.26 12.32
C GLU A 293 -11.46 26.97 10.97
#